data_AF-A0A378V1F7-F1
#
_entry.id   AF-A0A378V1F7-F1
#
_cell.length_a   1.000
_cell.length_b   1.000
_cell.length_c   1.000
_cell.angle_alpha   90.00
_cell.angle_beta   90.00
_cell.angle_gamma   90.00
#
_symmetry.space_group_name_H-M   'P 1'
#
loop_
_entity.id
_entity.type
_entity.pdbx_description
1 polymer ?
#
loop_
_entity_poly.entity_id
_entity_poly.type
_entity_poly.pdbx_seq_one_letter_code
_entity_poly.pdbx_strand_id
1 'polypeptide(L)'
;MPVVALSSAVVTATSHKSIPAGLTVAATEVDLLVVGSGTGLAAALAAHEQGLSVLVVEKSSYVGGSTARSGGALWLPASPVIEDCGGNDPVSRAHTYLESVVGNSAPPERSAAYLDNLPATVEMLRRTTPMKLFWAKEYSDYHPEAPGGSAAGRTCECRPLNTSILGEYLPDLRPGVMEVSIPMPTTGADYRWLNLMSRVPRKGLPTIIKRLAQGIGGLALGRRYAAGGQALAAGLFAGVIRAGSRSGSTPH
;
A
#
# COMPACT_ATOMS: atom_id res chain seq x y z
N MET A 1 -10.83 36.97 -5.57
CA MET A 1 -11.70 36.88 -6.77
C MET A 1 -12.95 36.13 -6.37
N PRO A 2 -14.16 36.55 -6.79
CA PRO A 2 -15.37 35.92 -6.31
C PRO A 2 -15.46 34.50 -6.88
N VAL A 3 -15.76 33.53 -6.03
CA VAL A 3 -16.08 32.16 -6.42
C VAL A 3 -17.43 32.24 -7.14
N VAL A 4 -17.41 32.15 -8.46
CA VAL A 4 -18.63 32.01 -9.26
C VAL A 4 -19.19 30.62 -8.96
N ALA A 5 -20.36 30.56 -8.33
CA ALA A 5 -21.11 29.33 -8.19
C ALA A 5 -21.50 28.83 -9.60
N LEU A 6 -20.71 27.91 -10.15
CA LEU A 6 -21.04 27.22 -11.38
C LEU A 6 -22.05 26.12 -11.03
N SER A 7 -23.27 26.32 -11.53
CA SER A 7 -24.33 25.31 -11.59
C SER A 7 -23.77 23.99 -12.16
N SER A 8 -24.14 22.85 -11.57
CA SER A 8 -23.79 21.52 -12.07
C SER A 8 -24.23 21.39 -13.54
N ALA A 9 -23.28 21.47 -14.46
CA ALA A 9 -23.57 21.30 -15.88
C ALA A 9 -23.69 19.82 -16.20
N VAL A 10 -24.86 19.41 -16.66
CA VAL A 10 -25.08 18.09 -17.26
C VAL A 10 -24.65 18.16 -18.71
N VAL A 11 -23.68 17.35 -19.11
CA VAL A 11 -23.13 17.32 -20.47
C VAL A 11 -23.41 15.96 -21.08
N THR A 12 -23.83 15.95 -22.34
CA THR A 12 -23.98 14.71 -23.11
C THR A 12 -22.63 14.31 -23.70
N ALA A 13 -22.17 13.10 -23.40
CA ALA A 13 -20.91 12.60 -23.97
C ALA A 13 -21.00 12.54 -25.51
N THR A 14 -20.05 13.18 -26.19
CA THR A 14 -19.81 12.98 -27.62
C THR A 14 -19.19 11.61 -27.85
N SER A 15 -19.60 10.94 -28.93
CA SER A 15 -19.11 9.61 -29.33
C SER A 15 -17.58 9.49 -29.22
N HIS A 16 -17.10 8.61 -28.34
CA HIS A 16 -15.70 8.18 -28.27
C HIS A 16 -15.66 6.65 -28.37
N LYS A 17 -14.56 6.08 -28.87
CA LYS A 17 -14.39 4.62 -29.07
C LYS A 17 -14.70 3.75 -27.83
N SER A 18 -14.64 4.36 -26.65
CA SER A 18 -14.79 3.71 -25.34
C SER A 18 -15.90 4.32 -24.47
N ILE A 19 -16.58 5.38 -24.94
CA ILE A 19 -17.65 6.06 -24.19
C ILE A 19 -18.91 6.03 -25.07
N PRO A 20 -19.94 5.25 -24.68
CA PRO A 20 -21.22 5.24 -25.39
C PRO A 20 -21.78 6.66 -25.55
N ALA A 21 -22.26 6.98 -26.75
CA ALA A 21 -22.95 8.24 -26.99
C ALA A 21 -24.26 8.31 -26.18
N GLY A 22 -24.64 9.50 -25.75
CA GLY A 22 -25.90 9.71 -25.02
C GLY A 22 -25.85 9.42 -23.52
N LEU A 23 -24.69 9.10 -22.96
CA LEU A 23 -24.50 9.06 -21.51
C LEU A 23 -24.65 10.48 -20.93
N THR A 24 -25.55 10.59 -19.95
CA THR A 24 -25.68 11.77 -19.10
C THR A 24 -24.45 11.83 -18.18
N VAL A 25 -23.57 12.80 -18.41
CA VAL A 25 -22.37 12.99 -17.59
C VAL A 25 -22.59 14.23 -16.71
N ALA A 26 -22.39 14.07 -15.41
CA ALA A 26 -22.33 15.21 -14.50
C ALA A 26 -20.90 15.76 -14.49
N ALA A 27 -20.74 17.06 -14.70
CA ALA A 27 -19.48 17.73 -14.42
C ALA A 27 -19.18 17.63 -12.91
N THR A 28 -18.00 17.12 -12.55
CA THR A 28 -17.51 17.05 -11.18
C THR A 28 -16.19 17.80 -11.12
N GLU A 29 -16.09 18.78 -10.22
CA GLU A 29 -14.88 19.54 -9.96
C GLU A 29 -14.29 19.09 -8.62
N VAL A 30 -12.98 18.82 -8.60
CA VAL A 30 -12.21 18.43 -7.42
C VAL A 30 -10.82 19.05 -7.49
N ASP A 31 -10.20 19.28 -6.34
CA ASP A 31 -8.84 19.81 -6.27
C ASP A 31 -7.81 18.79 -6.79
N LEU A 32 -8.08 17.48 -6.61
CA LEU A 32 -7.23 16.41 -7.12
C LEU A 32 -8.02 15.23 -7.69
N LEU A 33 -7.77 14.92 -8.96
CA LEU A 33 -8.20 13.67 -9.60
C LEU A 33 -7.06 12.64 -9.58
N VAL A 34 -7.27 11.51 -8.90
CA VAL A 34 -6.35 10.38 -8.88
C VAL A 34 -6.86 9.27 -9.79
N VAL A 35 -6.04 8.89 -10.77
CA VAL A 35 -6.35 7.79 -11.69
C VAL A 35 -5.62 6.52 -11.25
N GLY A 36 -6.39 5.53 -10.78
CA GLY A 36 -5.93 4.23 -10.32
C GLY A 36 -5.97 4.07 -8.80
N SER A 37 -6.45 2.90 -8.36
CA SER A 37 -6.70 2.58 -6.96
C SER A 37 -5.62 1.71 -6.30
N GLY A 38 -4.42 1.65 -6.87
CA GLY A 38 -3.24 1.03 -6.27
C GLY A 38 -2.56 1.98 -5.26
N THR A 39 -1.30 2.32 -5.53
CA THR A 39 -0.57 3.35 -4.75
C THR A 39 -1.19 4.74 -4.85
N GLY A 40 -2.06 5.00 -5.84
CA GLY A 40 -2.85 6.23 -5.95
C GLY A 40 -3.69 6.53 -4.69
N LEU A 41 -4.13 5.50 -3.96
CA LEU A 41 -4.83 5.70 -2.69
C LEU A 41 -3.96 6.39 -1.63
N ALA A 42 -2.64 6.19 -1.64
CA ALA A 42 -1.74 6.91 -0.76
C ALA A 42 -1.65 8.40 -1.12
N ALA A 43 -1.66 8.73 -2.41
CA ALA A 43 -1.73 10.12 -2.87
C ALA A 43 -3.06 10.77 -2.49
N ALA A 44 -4.17 10.03 -2.60
CA ALA A 44 -5.48 10.52 -2.17
C ALA A 44 -5.52 10.82 -0.67
N LEU A 45 -4.92 9.96 0.17
CA LEU A 45 -4.79 10.19 1.61
C LEU A 45 -3.93 11.41 1.93
N ALA A 46 -2.78 11.56 1.26
CA ALA A 46 -1.90 12.70 1.44
C ALA A 46 -2.60 14.02 1.08
N ALA A 47 -3.32 14.06 -0.05
CA ALA A 47 -4.09 15.22 -0.48
C ALA A 47 -5.24 15.53 0.48
N HIS A 48 -5.94 14.50 0.97
CA HIS A 48 -7.01 14.67 1.95
C HIS A 48 -6.49 15.23 3.29
N GLU A 49 -5.29 14.85 3.75
CA GLU A 49 -4.67 15.47 4.95
C GLU A 49 -4.37 16.97 4.75
N GLN A 50 -4.27 17.43 3.50
CA GLN A 50 -4.14 18.86 3.16
C GLN A 50 -5.50 19.56 2.97
N GLY A 51 -6.61 18.87 3.25
CA GLY A 51 -7.96 19.43 3.12
C GLY A 51 -8.49 19.52 1.69
N LEU A 52 -7.82 18.86 0.72
CA LEU A 52 -8.24 18.86 -0.68
C LEU A 52 -9.43 17.92 -0.90
N SER A 53 -10.34 18.32 -1.78
CA SER A 53 -11.34 17.44 -2.37
C SER A 53 -10.67 16.50 -3.37
N VAL A 54 -10.90 15.19 -3.22
CA VAL A 54 -10.21 14.17 -4.01
C VAL A 54 -11.22 13.22 -4.66
N LEU A 55 -11.07 12.99 -5.96
CA LEU A 55 -11.76 11.92 -6.67
C LEU A 55 -10.77 10.84 -7.07
N VAL A 56 -11.01 9.59 -6.67
CA VAL A 56 -10.25 8.44 -7.16
C VAL A 56 -11.07 7.70 -8.21
N VAL A 57 -10.51 7.47 -9.38
CA VAL A 57 -11.15 6.69 -10.45
C VAL A 57 -10.36 5.41 -10.72
N GLU A 58 -11.08 4.30 -10.77
CA GLU A 58 -10.52 2.97 -11.06
C GLU A 58 -11.19 2.40 -12.30
N LYS A 59 -10.38 1.85 -13.21
CA LYS A 59 -10.90 1.28 -14.46
C LYS A 59 -11.62 -0.05 -14.22
N SER A 60 -11.12 -0.86 -13.30
CA SER A 60 -11.66 -2.18 -13.02
C SER A 60 -12.80 -2.13 -12.00
N SER A 61 -13.52 -3.25 -11.85
CA SER A 61 -14.52 -3.42 -10.79
C SER A 61 -13.90 -3.62 -9.40
N TYR A 62 -12.57 -3.53 -9.26
CA TYR A 62 -11.87 -3.83 -8.02
C TYR A 62 -10.84 -2.78 -7.64
N VAL A 63 -10.77 -2.47 -6.35
CA VAL A 63 -9.77 -1.61 -5.72
C VAL A 63 -8.46 -2.36 -5.48
N GLY A 64 -7.33 -1.72 -5.80
CA GLY A 64 -5.99 -2.17 -5.41
C GLY A 64 -5.06 -2.61 -6.54
N GLY A 65 -5.59 -2.89 -7.74
CA GLY A 65 -4.77 -3.16 -8.93
C GLY A 65 -3.64 -4.19 -8.73
N SER A 66 -2.44 -3.87 -9.23
CA SER A 66 -1.24 -4.71 -9.03
C SER A 66 -0.73 -4.67 -7.58
N THR A 67 -0.99 -3.60 -6.83
CA THR A 67 -0.64 -3.49 -5.40
C THR A 67 -1.26 -4.64 -4.61
N ALA A 68 -2.56 -4.89 -4.79
CA ALA A 68 -3.28 -6.00 -4.13
C ALA A 68 -2.74 -7.40 -4.51
N ARG A 69 -2.16 -7.54 -5.70
CA ARG A 69 -1.62 -8.80 -6.22
C ARG A 69 -0.15 -9.03 -5.89
N SER A 70 0.53 -8.01 -5.38
CA SER A 70 1.98 -8.06 -5.10
C SER A 70 2.30 -8.86 -3.83
N GLY A 71 3.59 -9.12 -3.60
CA GLY A 71 4.09 -9.65 -2.33
C GLY A 71 3.96 -8.66 -1.15
N GLY A 72 3.61 -7.39 -1.40
CA GLY A 72 3.44 -6.37 -0.35
C GLY A 72 4.75 -5.81 0.22
N ALA A 73 5.88 -6.08 -0.44
CA ALA A 73 7.17 -5.53 -0.09
C ALA A 73 7.25 -4.04 -0.43
N LEU A 74 7.64 -3.24 0.56
CA LEU A 74 7.95 -1.82 0.47
C LEU A 74 9.43 -1.65 0.81
N TRP A 75 10.25 -1.18 -0.12
CA TRP A 75 11.62 -0.80 0.23
C TRP A 75 11.54 0.51 1.02
N LEU A 76 11.92 0.53 2.30
CA LEU A 76 11.77 1.69 3.19
C LEU A 76 13.09 2.00 3.93
N PRO A 77 14.16 2.40 3.19
CA PRO A 77 15.44 2.80 3.77
C PRO A 77 15.27 3.92 4.80
N ALA A 78 16.16 3.97 5.80
CA ALA A 78 16.24 5.08 6.77
C ALA A 78 14.88 5.52 7.34
N SER A 79 13.98 4.55 7.53
CA SER A 79 12.60 4.82 7.93
C SER A 79 12.38 4.54 9.42
N PRO A 80 11.39 5.21 10.04
CA PRO A 80 10.96 4.89 11.40
C PRO A 80 10.58 3.41 11.60
N VAL A 81 10.21 2.68 10.54
CA VAL A 81 9.89 1.25 10.63
C VAL A 81 11.14 0.40 10.94
N ILE A 82 12.28 0.75 10.33
CA ILE A 82 13.56 0.06 10.57
C ILE A 82 14.10 0.44 11.95
N GLU A 83 14.03 1.72 12.31
CA GLU A 83 14.47 2.24 13.61
C GLU A 83 13.69 1.61 14.78
N ASP A 84 12.36 1.53 14.68
CA ASP A 84 11.49 0.88 15.68
C ASP A 84 11.84 -0.61 15.91
N CYS A 85 12.49 -1.24 14.93
CA CYS A 85 12.95 -2.63 15.00
C CYS A 85 14.43 -2.74 15.45
N GLY A 86 15.04 -1.65 15.93
CA GLY A 86 16.43 -1.57 16.36
C GLY A 86 17.43 -1.62 15.21
N GLY A 87 17.00 -1.31 13.98
CA GLY A 87 17.89 -1.21 12.83
C GLY A 87 18.68 0.09 12.84
N ASN A 88 19.90 0.04 12.30
CA ASN A 88 20.74 1.22 12.06
C ASN A 88 20.98 1.36 10.55
N ASP A 89 20.20 2.22 9.91
CA ASP A 89 20.27 2.49 8.47
C ASP A 89 20.25 4.00 8.21
N PRO A 90 21.39 4.70 8.35
CA PRO A 90 21.42 6.14 8.13
C PRO A 90 21.11 6.48 6.67
N VAL A 91 20.41 7.59 6.44
CA VAL A 91 19.99 8.02 5.09
C VAL A 91 21.15 8.13 4.12
N SER A 92 22.33 8.54 4.58
CA SER A 92 23.56 8.61 3.76
C SER A 92 23.93 7.25 3.15
N ARG A 93 23.73 6.15 3.87
CA ARG A 93 23.98 4.80 3.37
C ARG A 93 23.00 4.43 2.26
N ALA A 94 21.74 4.85 2.37
CA ALA A 94 20.74 4.65 1.33
C ALA A 94 21.02 5.49 0.08
N HIS A 95 21.50 6.73 0.25
CA HIS A 95 21.98 7.57 -0.86
C HIS A 95 23.14 6.88 -1.60
N THR A 96 24.18 6.44 -0.90
CA THR A 96 25.31 5.72 -1.51
C THR A 96 24.84 4.48 -2.27
N TYR A 97 23.86 3.75 -1.72
CA TYR A 97 23.30 2.59 -2.39
C TYR A 97 22.58 2.94 -3.69
N LEU A 98 21.66 3.91 -3.65
CA LEU A 98 20.94 4.34 -4.86
C LEU A 98 21.89 4.93 -5.90
N GLU A 99 22.89 5.72 -5.49
CA GLU A 99 23.92 6.23 -6.40
C GLU A 99 24.68 5.08 -7.08
N SER A 100 25.02 4.03 -6.32
CA SER A 100 25.71 2.86 -6.86
C SER A 100 24.87 2.04 -7.84
N VAL A 101 23.60 1.75 -7.53
CA VAL A 101 22.79 0.77 -8.29
C VAL A 101 21.90 1.41 -9.34
N VAL A 102 21.53 2.68 -9.17
CA VAL A 102 20.79 3.45 -10.17
C VAL A 102 21.76 4.17 -11.10
N GLY A 103 22.85 4.74 -10.56
CA GLY A 103 23.82 5.52 -11.34
C GLY A 103 23.12 6.54 -12.23
N ASN A 104 23.50 6.58 -13.51
CA ASN A 104 22.95 7.50 -14.50
C ASN A 104 21.66 7.00 -15.20
N SER A 105 21.03 5.91 -14.73
CA SER A 105 19.81 5.37 -15.35
C SER A 105 18.56 6.21 -15.07
N ALA A 106 18.61 7.12 -14.09
CA ALA A 106 17.55 8.06 -13.77
C ALA A 106 18.15 9.36 -13.20
N PRO A 107 17.43 10.49 -13.28
CA PRO A 107 17.86 11.74 -12.64
C PRO A 107 18.07 11.55 -11.13
N PRO A 108 19.21 12.01 -10.56
CA PRO A 108 19.54 11.80 -9.15
C PRO A 108 18.52 12.44 -8.19
N GLU A 109 17.84 13.50 -8.64
CA GLU A 109 16.80 14.19 -7.88
C GLU A 109 15.62 13.26 -7.54
N ARG A 110 15.36 12.22 -8.35
CA ARG A 110 14.31 11.24 -8.06
C ARG A 110 14.64 10.40 -6.84
N SER A 111 15.88 9.91 -6.75
CA SER A 111 16.35 9.15 -5.59
C SER A 111 16.43 10.02 -4.34
N ALA A 112 16.91 11.27 -4.48
CA ALA A 112 16.92 12.22 -3.38
C ALA A 112 15.52 12.51 -2.86
N ALA A 113 14.59 12.93 -3.74
CA ALA A 113 13.21 13.21 -3.37
C ALA A 113 12.50 12.00 -2.75
N TYR A 114 12.79 10.79 -3.26
CA TYR A 114 12.26 9.57 -2.67
C TYR A 114 12.73 9.37 -1.22
N LEU A 115 14.03 9.48 -0.95
CA LEU A 115 14.59 9.33 0.40
C LEU A 115 14.11 10.43 1.35
N ASP A 116 14.08 11.68 0.88
CA ASP A 116 13.69 12.84 1.68
C ASP A 116 12.23 12.77 2.15
N ASN A 117 11.33 12.26 1.29
CA ASN A 117 9.89 12.18 1.59
C ASN A 117 9.47 10.87 2.25
N LEU A 118 10.37 9.89 2.36
CA LEU A 118 10.03 8.56 2.84
C LEU A 118 9.59 8.54 4.31
N PRO A 119 10.29 9.18 5.27
CA PRO A 119 9.86 9.20 6.67
C PRO A 119 8.47 9.84 6.84
N ALA A 120 8.22 10.97 6.18
CA ALA A 120 6.92 11.64 6.23
C ALA A 120 5.80 10.78 5.63
N THR A 121 6.09 10.06 4.54
CA THR A 121 5.15 9.11 3.93
C THR A 121 4.79 7.98 4.88
N VAL A 122 5.79 7.40 5.57
CA VAL A 122 5.57 6.34 6.57
C VAL A 122 4.68 6.83 7.72
N GLU A 123 4.95 8.02 8.24
CA GLU A 123 4.17 8.61 9.33
C GLU A 123 2.73 8.96 8.90
N MET A 124 2.54 9.44 7.66
CA MET A 124 1.20 9.59 7.09
C MET A 124 0.48 8.25 7.05
N LEU A 125 1.08 7.19 6.51
CA LEU A 125 0.45 5.88 6.43
C LEU A 125 0.07 5.32 7.81
N ARG A 126 0.90 5.54 8.84
CA ARG A 126 0.63 5.15 10.23
C ARG A 126 -0.60 5.84 10.82
N ARG A 127 -0.81 7.12 10.54
CA ARG A 127 -1.99 7.88 11.01
C ARG A 127 -3.24 7.59 10.19
N THR A 128 -3.10 7.56 8.87
CA THR A 128 -4.24 7.59 7.94
C THR A 128 -4.81 6.22 7.65
N THR A 129 -4.08 5.14 7.97
CA THR A 129 -4.51 3.76 7.68
C THR A 129 -4.44 2.87 8.93
N PRO A 130 -5.14 1.73 8.95
CA PRO A 130 -5.01 0.73 10.01
C PRO A 130 -3.76 -0.16 9.87
N MET A 131 -2.88 0.12 8.88
CA MET A 131 -1.71 -0.71 8.61
C MET A 131 -0.72 -0.67 9.77
N LYS A 132 -0.07 -1.82 9.98
CA LYS A 132 1.07 -1.94 10.88
C LYS A 132 2.25 -2.44 10.08
N LEU A 133 3.17 -1.53 9.75
CA LEU A 133 4.38 -1.88 9.01
C LEU A 133 5.39 -2.56 9.94
N PHE A 134 6.21 -3.45 9.39
CA PHE A 134 7.34 -4.05 10.09
C PHE A 134 8.52 -4.27 9.13
N TRP A 135 9.74 -4.23 9.66
CA TRP A 135 10.94 -4.55 8.90
C TRP A 135 11.05 -6.07 8.69
N ALA A 136 11.11 -6.51 7.43
CA ALA A 136 11.40 -7.88 7.05
C ALA A 136 12.92 -8.15 7.18
N LYS A 137 13.40 -8.17 8.42
CA LYS A 137 14.83 -8.33 8.74
C LYS A 137 15.42 -9.56 8.06
N GLU A 138 16.64 -9.41 7.54
CA GLU A 138 17.38 -10.41 6.74
C GLU A 138 16.77 -10.70 5.36
N TYR A 139 15.84 -9.87 4.88
CA TYR A 139 15.49 -9.83 3.46
C TYR A 139 16.45 -8.85 2.77
N SER A 140 17.60 -9.34 2.31
CA SER A 140 18.66 -8.51 1.73
C SER A 140 18.15 -7.60 0.62
N ASP A 141 18.84 -6.46 0.45
CA ASP A 141 18.76 -5.74 -0.82
C ASP A 141 19.18 -6.69 -1.96
N TYR A 142 18.85 -6.35 -3.21
CA TYR A 142 19.20 -7.21 -4.35
C TYR A 142 20.69 -7.23 -4.66
N HIS A 143 21.40 -6.14 -4.35
CA HIS A 143 22.85 -6.01 -4.51
C HIS A 143 23.51 -5.65 -3.17
N PRO A 144 23.47 -6.52 -2.15
CA PRO A 144 23.98 -6.19 -0.81
C PRO A 144 25.50 -5.96 -0.80
N GLU A 145 26.23 -6.44 -1.82
CA GLU A 145 27.66 -6.24 -2.05
C GLU A 145 28.01 -4.85 -2.59
N ALA A 146 27.04 -4.14 -3.18
CA ALA A 146 27.27 -2.81 -3.72
C ALA A 146 27.54 -1.79 -2.60
N PRO A 147 28.28 -0.69 -2.86
CA PRO A 147 28.42 0.41 -1.92
C PRO A 147 27.08 0.83 -1.31
N GLY A 148 26.99 0.92 0.02
CA GLY A 148 25.75 1.25 0.73
C GLY A 148 24.72 0.10 0.84
N GLY A 149 24.93 -1.04 0.19
CA GLY A 149 24.05 -2.20 0.22
C GLY A 149 23.85 -2.79 1.62
N SER A 150 22.70 -3.43 1.85
CA SER A 150 22.36 -4.04 3.15
C SER A 150 22.00 -5.53 3.01
N ALA A 151 22.85 -6.40 3.55
CA ALA A 151 22.53 -7.83 3.71
C ALA A 151 21.38 -8.06 4.71
N ALA A 152 21.24 -7.19 5.71
CA ALA A 152 20.11 -7.21 6.62
C ALA A 152 18.81 -6.74 5.95
N GLY A 153 18.91 -6.04 4.82
CA GLY A 153 17.78 -5.58 4.03
C GLY A 153 17.16 -4.28 4.50
N ARG A 154 16.34 -3.70 3.62
CA ARG A 154 15.50 -2.52 3.91
C ARG A 154 14.04 -2.71 3.52
N THR A 155 13.68 -3.95 3.18
CA THR A 155 12.30 -4.32 2.87
C THR A 155 11.44 -4.31 4.12
N CYS A 156 10.33 -3.59 4.07
CA CYS A 156 9.29 -3.57 5.06
C CYS A 156 7.99 -4.12 4.44
N GLU A 157 7.11 -4.64 5.28
CA GLU A 157 5.83 -5.21 4.85
C GLU A 157 4.71 -4.77 5.79
N CYS A 158 3.47 -4.82 5.30
CA CYS A 158 2.30 -4.71 6.16
C CYS A 158 2.10 -6.04 6.92
N ARG A 159 1.95 -5.97 8.24
CA ARG A 159 1.48 -7.12 9.03
C ARG A 159 0.12 -7.59 8.51
N PRO A 160 -0.23 -8.87 8.70
CA PRO A 160 -1.53 -9.36 8.30
C PRO A 160 -2.67 -8.50 8.86
N LEU A 161 -3.56 -8.09 7.97
CA LEU A 161 -4.63 -7.15 8.26
C LEU A 161 -5.97 -7.87 8.16
N ASN A 162 -6.85 -7.65 9.14
CA ASN A 162 -8.22 -8.16 9.07
C ASN A 162 -9.02 -7.35 8.04
N THR A 163 -9.34 -7.93 6.88
CA THR A 163 -10.06 -7.26 5.80
C THR A 163 -11.54 -7.04 6.12
N SER A 164 -12.10 -7.68 7.15
CA SER A 164 -13.46 -7.41 7.61
C SER A 164 -13.67 -5.94 8.03
N ILE A 165 -12.59 -5.18 8.26
CA ILE A 165 -12.64 -3.72 8.50
C ILE A 165 -13.22 -2.93 7.33
N LEU A 166 -13.25 -3.51 6.12
CA LEU A 166 -13.83 -2.87 4.93
C LEU A 166 -15.36 -2.92 4.91
N GLY A 167 -15.98 -3.74 5.76
CA GLY A 167 -17.45 -3.83 5.85
C GLY A 167 -18.10 -4.15 4.50
N GLU A 168 -19.03 -3.29 4.09
CA GLU A 168 -19.76 -3.42 2.82
C GLU A 168 -18.85 -3.28 1.57
N TYR A 169 -17.70 -2.62 1.70
CA TYR A 169 -16.73 -2.43 0.61
C TYR A 169 -15.78 -3.61 0.42
N LEU A 170 -15.86 -4.64 1.26
CA LEU A 170 -15.01 -5.83 1.13
C LEU A 170 -15.09 -6.51 -0.25
N PRO A 171 -16.26 -6.65 -0.91
CA PRO A 171 -16.36 -7.23 -2.25
C PRO A 171 -15.61 -6.44 -3.33
N ASP A 172 -15.36 -5.15 -3.11
CA ASP A 172 -14.66 -4.28 -4.04
C ASP A 172 -13.13 -4.46 -3.95
N LEU A 173 -12.60 -5.07 -2.88
CA LEU A 173 -11.18 -5.33 -2.76
C LEU A 173 -10.75 -6.38 -3.78
N ARG A 174 -9.70 -6.08 -4.56
CA ARG A 174 -9.12 -7.02 -5.51
C ARG A 174 -8.70 -8.33 -4.80
N PRO A 175 -9.16 -9.50 -5.27
CA PRO A 175 -8.76 -10.78 -4.71
C PRO A 175 -7.24 -11.03 -4.85
N GLY A 176 -6.69 -11.77 -3.88
CA GLY A 176 -5.30 -12.24 -3.92
C GLY A 176 -5.05 -13.21 -5.08
N VAL A 177 -3.77 -13.43 -5.41
CA VAL A 177 -3.35 -14.23 -6.58
C VAL A 177 -3.49 -15.75 -6.36
N MET A 178 -3.53 -16.21 -5.11
CA MET A 178 -3.69 -17.62 -4.77
C MET A 178 -5.01 -17.84 -4.03
N GLU A 179 -5.83 -18.75 -4.54
CA GLU A 179 -6.89 -19.38 -3.77
C GLU A 179 -6.23 -20.34 -2.78
N VAL A 180 -6.01 -19.89 -1.55
CA VAL A 180 -5.42 -20.76 -0.52
C VAL A 180 -6.55 -21.57 0.10
N SER A 181 -6.56 -22.88 -0.14
CA SER A 181 -7.51 -23.82 0.47
C SER A 181 -7.43 -23.85 2.00
N ILE A 182 -6.31 -23.37 2.56
CA ILE A 182 -6.08 -23.23 3.99
C ILE A 182 -5.71 -21.76 4.28
N PRO A 183 -6.46 -21.05 5.15
CA PRO A 183 -6.24 -19.64 5.45
C PRO A 183 -4.91 -19.46 6.19
N MET A 184 -3.86 -19.08 5.45
CA MET A 184 -2.52 -18.86 5.99
C MET A 184 -1.99 -17.50 5.51
N PRO A 185 -2.25 -16.40 6.24
CA PRO A 185 -1.79 -15.07 5.84
C PRO A 185 -0.26 -15.00 5.92
N THR A 186 0.39 -15.19 4.77
CA THR A 186 1.84 -15.36 4.64
C THR A 186 2.46 -14.09 4.06
N THR A 187 3.41 -13.51 4.78
CA THR A 187 4.24 -12.36 4.34
C THR A 187 5.43 -12.84 3.52
N GLY A 188 6.10 -11.96 2.77
CA GLY A 188 7.34 -12.29 2.06
C GLY A 188 8.43 -12.78 3.02
N ALA A 189 8.52 -12.15 4.20
CA ALA A 189 9.35 -12.59 5.32
C ALA A 189 9.05 -14.03 5.77
N ASP A 190 7.77 -14.43 5.82
CA ASP A 190 7.38 -15.81 6.15
C ASP A 190 7.78 -16.76 5.01
N TYR A 191 7.51 -16.37 3.75
CA TYR A 191 7.76 -17.20 2.56
C TYR A 191 9.23 -17.59 2.41
N ARG A 192 10.18 -16.72 2.81
CA ARG A 192 11.60 -17.07 2.90
C ARG A 192 11.84 -18.33 3.75
N TRP A 193 11.24 -18.40 4.94
CA TRP A 193 11.40 -19.55 5.83
C TRP A 193 10.63 -20.79 5.35
N LEU A 194 9.53 -20.60 4.62
CA LEU A 194 8.82 -21.69 3.95
C LEU A 194 9.67 -22.33 2.86
N ASN A 195 10.28 -21.52 1.99
CA ASN A 195 11.16 -22.01 0.93
C ASN A 195 12.45 -22.64 1.47
N LEU A 196 12.95 -22.15 2.60
CA LEU A 196 14.13 -22.71 3.27
C LEU A 196 13.79 -23.85 4.22
N MET A 197 12.54 -24.33 4.30
CA MET A 197 12.10 -25.30 5.31
C MET A 197 12.88 -26.63 5.23
N SER A 198 13.26 -27.08 4.03
CA SER A 198 14.09 -28.27 3.85
C SER A 198 15.52 -28.11 4.37
N ARG A 199 15.99 -26.86 4.54
CA ARG A 199 17.36 -26.53 4.99
C ARG A 199 17.39 -26.00 6.44
N VAL A 200 16.36 -25.29 6.88
CA VAL A 200 16.27 -24.63 8.19
C VAL A 200 14.91 -24.93 8.86
N PRO A 201 14.59 -26.22 9.11
CA PRO A 201 13.25 -26.63 9.59
C PRO A 201 12.88 -26.01 10.93
N ARG A 202 13.88 -25.73 11.80
CA ARG A 202 13.70 -25.11 13.12
C ARG A 202 13.09 -23.70 13.06
N LYS A 203 13.26 -22.95 11.97
CA LYS A 203 12.65 -21.62 11.77
C LYS A 203 11.38 -21.67 10.91
N GLY A 204 11.32 -22.60 9.94
CA GLY A 204 10.15 -22.76 9.07
C GLY A 204 8.90 -23.28 9.79
N LEU A 205 9.04 -24.36 10.56
CA LEU A 205 7.88 -25.06 11.15
C LEU A 205 7.10 -24.21 12.18
N PRO A 206 7.73 -23.46 13.11
CA PRO A 206 7.00 -22.58 14.03
C PRO A 206 6.28 -21.44 13.31
N THR A 207 6.86 -20.92 12.23
CA THR A 207 6.27 -19.84 11.42
C THR A 207 4.97 -20.31 10.76
N ILE A 208 4.97 -21.52 10.18
CA ILE A 208 3.78 -22.15 9.58
C ILE A 208 2.69 -22.32 10.61
N ILE A 209 3.00 -22.95 11.75
CA ILE A 209 2.03 -23.22 12.82
C ILE A 209 1.41 -21.91 13.31
N LYS A 210 2.22 -20.86 13.53
CA LYS A 210 1.74 -19.54 13.92
C LYS A 210 0.77 -18.93 12.91
N ARG A 211 1.08 -18.99 11.61
CA ARG A 211 0.22 -18.41 10.56
C ARG A 211 -1.07 -19.21 10.35
N LEU A 212 -0.99 -20.53 10.41
CA LEU A 212 -2.17 -21.39 10.39
C LEU A 212 -3.08 -21.12 11.58
N ALA A 213 -2.54 -21.06 12.80
CA ALA A 213 -3.30 -20.71 13.99
C ALA A 213 -3.93 -19.31 13.88
N GLN A 214 -3.20 -18.33 13.35
CA GLN A 214 -3.69 -16.98 13.12
C GLN A 214 -4.86 -16.95 12.11
N GLY A 215 -4.74 -17.67 11.00
CA GLY A 215 -5.78 -17.72 9.97
C GLY A 215 -7.03 -18.48 10.42
N ILE A 216 -6.85 -19.70 10.95
CA ILE A 216 -7.96 -20.55 11.43
C ILE A 216 -8.65 -19.92 12.64
N GLY A 217 -7.88 -19.47 13.64
CA GLY A 217 -8.41 -18.79 14.81
C GLY A 217 -9.07 -17.45 14.48
N GLY A 218 -8.53 -16.73 13.48
CA GLY A 218 -9.14 -15.52 12.94
C GLY A 218 -10.53 -15.78 12.35
N LEU A 219 -10.66 -16.80 11.49
CA LEU A 219 -11.94 -17.15 10.88
C LEU A 219 -12.97 -17.62 11.90
N ALA A 220 -12.56 -18.38 12.92
CA ALA A 220 -13.44 -18.77 14.02
C ALA A 220 -14.00 -17.55 14.78
N LEU A 221 -13.29 -16.43 14.76
CA LEU A 221 -13.70 -15.13 15.33
C LEU A 221 -14.31 -14.17 14.29
N GLY A 222 -14.65 -14.65 13.08
CA GLY A 222 -15.21 -13.83 12.00
C GLY A 222 -14.22 -12.85 11.34
N ARG A 223 -12.91 -13.00 11.62
CA ARG A 223 -11.84 -12.17 11.05
C ARG A 223 -11.25 -12.83 9.81
N ARG A 224 -11.11 -12.05 8.74
CA ARG A 224 -10.47 -12.50 7.48
C ARG A 224 -9.12 -11.82 7.34
N TYR A 225 -8.04 -12.52 7.66
CA TYR A 225 -6.71 -11.94 7.56
C TYR A 225 -6.14 -12.05 6.14
N ALA A 226 -5.80 -10.92 5.54
CA ALA A 226 -4.96 -10.84 4.34
C ALA A 226 -3.51 -10.55 4.72
N ALA A 227 -2.57 -10.92 3.86
CA ALA A 227 -1.14 -10.59 3.98
C ALA A 227 -0.60 -10.07 2.63
N GLY A 228 0.66 -9.64 2.61
CA GLY A 228 1.33 -9.16 1.40
C GLY A 228 0.60 -7.97 0.76
N GLY A 229 0.54 -7.96 -0.57
CA GLY A 229 -0.05 -6.87 -1.34
C GLY A 229 -1.53 -6.65 -1.03
N GLN A 230 -2.26 -7.71 -0.72
CA GLN A 230 -3.68 -7.61 -0.40
C GLN A 230 -3.91 -6.92 0.96
N ALA A 231 -3.04 -7.15 1.94
CA ALA A 231 -3.09 -6.42 3.21
C ALA A 231 -2.77 -4.93 3.03
N LEU A 232 -1.76 -4.62 2.21
CA LEU A 232 -1.39 -3.25 1.86
C LEU A 232 -2.55 -2.51 1.16
N ALA A 233 -3.16 -3.12 0.14
CA ALA A 233 -4.29 -2.54 -0.57
C ALA A 233 -5.52 -2.37 0.33
N ALA A 234 -5.85 -3.36 1.16
CA ALA A 234 -6.95 -3.26 2.12
C ALA A 234 -6.70 -2.14 3.15
N GLY A 235 -5.46 -1.94 3.60
CA GLY A 235 -5.10 -0.88 4.52
C GLY A 235 -5.27 0.51 3.92
N LEU A 236 -4.77 0.72 2.71
CA LEU A 236 -4.96 1.96 1.96
C LEU A 236 -6.44 2.25 1.69
N PHE A 237 -7.19 1.23 1.27
CA PHE A 237 -8.61 1.36 0.97
C PHE A 237 -9.43 1.71 2.22
N ALA A 238 -9.18 1.04 3.35
CA ALA A 238 -9.79 1.36 4.63
C ALA A 238 -9.48 2.81 5.07
N GLY A 239 -8.27 3.28 4.80
CA GLY A 239 -7.88 4.68 5.04
C GLY A 239 -8.76 5.66 4.25
N VAL A 240 -8.92 5.42 2.94
CA VAL A 240 -9.69 6.30 2.05
C VAL A 240 -11.18 6.29 2.39
N ILE A 241 -11.76 5.12 2.71
CA ILE A 241 -13.16 5.03 3.17
C ILE A 241 -13.35 5.90 4.42
N ARG A 242 -12.45 5.78 5.40
CA ARG A 242 -12.51 6.58 6.65
C ARG A 242 -12.36 8.09 6.39
N ALA A 243 -11.50 8.49 5.47
CA ALA A 243 -11.35 9.88 5.05
C ALA A 243 -12.62 10.43 4.38
N GLY A 244 -13.25 9.65 3.50
CA GLY A 244 -14.51 9.98 2.85
C GLY A 244 -15.67 10.13 3.83
N SER A 245 -15.83 9.19 4.78
CA SER A 245 -16.91 9.27 5.78
C SER A 245 -16.81 10.49 6.70
N ARG A 246 -15.62 11.01 6.96
CA ARG A 246 -15.41 12.23 7.77
C ARG A 246 -15.70 13.52 7.01
N SER A 247 -15.60 13.50 5.69
CA SER A 247 -15.94 14.65 4.84
C SER A 247 -17.45 14.85 4.72
N GLY A 248 -18.25 13.79 4.94
CA GLY A 248 -19.71 13.87 4.99
C GLY A 248 -20.29 14.39 6.31
N SER A 249 -19.46 14.67 7.32
CA SER A 249 -19.88 15.08 8.67
C SER A 249 -19.54 16.52 9.04
N THR A 250 -19.28 17.41 8.08
CA THR A 250 -19.23 18.86 8.36
C THR A 250 -20.60 19.32 8.84
N PRO A 251 -20.73 19.88 10.06
CA PRO A 251 -21.93 20.61 10.42
C PRO A 251 -22.00 21.88 9.57
N HIS A 252 -23.22 22.17 9.09
CA HIS A 252 -23.58 23.44 8.47
C HIS A 252 -23.21 24.66 9.33
#